data_AF-K9D3E1-F1
#
_entry.id   AF-K9D3E1-F1
#
_cell.length_a   1.000
_cell.length_b   1.000
_cell.length_c   1.000
_cell.angle_alpha   90.00
_cell.angle_beta   90.00
_cell.angle_gamma   90.00
#
_symmetry.space_group_name_H-M   'P 1'
#
loop_
_entity.id
_entity.type
_entity.pdbx_description
1 polymer ?
#
loop_
_entity_poly.entity_id
_entity_poly.type
_entity_poly.pdbx_seq_one_letter_code
_entity_poly.pdbx_strand_id
1 'polypeptide(L)'
;MKRHSASPDQLPLRLVGNTDDELERIIEARVAERAEVQAIQWRFRLVIIESVMMTTLVIAAGIALDLPMSKTLTGAATVGIGCFLTGLMLIGLTGAASRLLAKLRRKS
;
A
#
# COMPACT_ATOMS: atom_id res chain seq x y z
N MET A 1 60.80 13.40 8.98
CA MET A 1 59.72 12.45 9.25
C MET A 1 59.22 12.66 10.67
N LYS A 2 58.08 13.34 10.86
CA LYS A 2 57.47 13.52 12.18
C LYS A 2 56.34 12.50 12.32
N ARG A 3 56.46 11.56 13.27
CA ARG A 3 55.36 10.66 13.67
C ARG A 3 54.22 11.54 14.19
N HIS A 4 53.08 11.49 13.51
CA HIS A 4 51.85 12.12 13.98
C HIS A 4 51.24 11.22 15.07
N SER A 5 51.18 11.72 16.30
CA SER A 5 50.51 11.07 17.43
C SER A 5 49.00 11.19 17.26
N ALA A 6 48.29 10.07 17.32
CA ALA A 6 46.83 10.02 17.26
C ALA A 6 46.21 10.95 18.32
N SER A 7 45.36 11.87 17.87
CA SER A 7 44.66 12.82 18.73
C SER A 7 43.56 12.11 19.54
N PRO A 8 43.39 12.40 20.84
CA PRO A 8 42.33 11.81 21.69
C PRO A 8 40.90 12.19 21.30
N ASP A 9 40.74 13.13 20.35
CA ASP A 9 39.45 13.45 19.71
C ASP A 9 39.09 12.52 18.54
N GLN A 10 39.84 11.44 18.32
CA GLN A 10 39.36 10.30 17.52
C GLN A 10 38.33 9.50 18.32
N LEU A 11 37.21 10.16 18.64
CA LEU A 11 35.94 9.49 18.90
C LEU A 11 35.70 8.50 17.76
N PRO A 12 35.31 7.26 18.09
CA PRO A 12 35.48 6.14 17.19
C PRO A 12 34.56 6.31 15.98
N LEU A 13 35.13 6.59 14.83
CA LEU A 13 34.52 6.37 13.50
C LEU A 13 34.03 4.90 13.31
N ARG A 14 34.33 4.03 14.27
CA ARG A 14 33.84 2.65 14.39
C ARG A 14 32.45 2.54 15.04
N LEU A 15 31.95 3.59 15.70
CA LEU A 15 30.53 3.69 16.10
C LEU A 15 29.65 4.28 15.00
N VAL A 16 30.20 5.13 14.12
CA VAL A 16 29.46 5.73 13.00
C VAL A 16 28.92 4.64 12.06
N GLY A 17 29.71 3.62 11.70
CA GLY A 17 29.21 2.51 10.88
C GLY A 17 28.09 1.68 11.53
N ASN A 18 28.21 1.32 12.81
CA ASN A 18 27.22 0.46 13.47
C ASN A 18 25.96 1.22 13.91
N THR A 19 26.09 2.48 14.30
CA THR A 19 24.95 3.34 14.65
C THR A 19 24.24 3.83 13.40
N ASP A 20 24.95 4.12 12.31
CA ASP A 20 24.32 4.48 11.02
C ASP A 20 23.61 3.26 10.42
N ASP A 21 24.19 2.05 10.48
CA ASP A 21 23.54 0.81 10.03
C ASP A 21 22.26 0.49 10.84
N GLU A 22 22.30 0.68 12.16
CA GLU A 22 21.14 0.44 13.03
C GLU A 22 20.07 1.53 12.86
N LEU A 23 20.49 2.78 12.69
CA LEU A 23 19.61 3.91 12.39
C LEU A 23 18.97 3.76 11.01
N GLU A 24 19.72 3.32 9.99
CA GLU A 24 19.24 3.06 8.63
C GLU A 24 18.23 1.91 8.63
N ARG A 25 18.48 0.83 9.39
CA ARG A 25 17.48 -0.23 9.61
C ARG A 25 16.21 0.26 10.29
N ILE A 26 16.33 1.14 11.29
CA ILE A 26 15.17 1.74 11.97
C ILE A 26 14.40 2.64 11.00
N ILE A 27 15.10 3.43 10.18
CA ILE A 27 14.49 4.30 9.16
C ILE A 27 13.79 3.46 8.10
N GLU A 28 14.43 2.43 7.55
CA GLU A 28 13.85 1.51 6.56
C GLU A 28 12.60 0.83 7.10
N ALA A 29 12.62 0.35 8.34
CA ALA A 29 11.45 -0.29 8.96
C ALA A 29 10.25 0.68 9.07
N ARG A 30 10.51 1.95 9.40
CA ARG A 30 9.47 2.98 9.51
C ARG A 30 8.99 3.48 8.16
N VAL A 31 9.89 3.59 7.20
CA VAL A 31 9.56 3.95 5.81
C VAL A 31 8.72 2.84 5.18
N ALA A 32 9.04 1.57 5.44
CA ALA A 32 8.23 0.44 5.00
C ALA A 32 6.82 0.48 5.60
N GLU A 33 6.68 0.71 6.91
CA GLU A 33 5.37 0.83 7.57
C GLU A 33 4.53 1.98 6.98
N ARG A 34 5.15 3.14 6.73
CA ARG A 34 4.46 4.28 6.11
C ARG A 34 4.12 4.06 4.64
N ALA A 35 5.01 3.42 3.89
CA ALA A 35 4.80 3.06 2.50
C ALA A 35 3.64 2.08 2.36
N GLU A 36 3.50 1.12 3.28
CA GLU A 36 2.37 0.19 3.31
C GLU A 36 1.04 0.91 3.55
N VAL A 37 0.98 1.82 4.52
CA VAL A 37 -0.24 2.61 4.81
C VAL A 37 -0.63 3.48 3.61
N GLN A 38 0.35 4.16 3.01
CA GLN A 38 0.09 5.02 1.87
C GLN A 38 -0.36 4.21 0.65
N ALA A 39 0.26 3.05 0.39
CA ALA A 39 -0.12 2.16 -0.70
C ALA A 39 -1.55 1.60 -0.52
N ILE A 40 -2.00 1.32 0.70
CA ILE A 40 -3.41 0.94 0.97
C ILE A 40 -4.35 2.08 0.59
N GLN A 41 -4.01 3.32 0.96
CA GLN A 41 -4.85 4.48 0.65
C GLN A 41 -4.95 4.73 -0.86
N TRP A 42 -3.84 4.59 -1.60
CA TRP A 42 -3.84 4.70 -3.06
C TRP A 42 -4.68 3.60 -3.72
N ARG A 43 -4.54 2.35 -3.28
CA ARG A 43 -5.36 1.23 -3.79
C ARG A 43 -6.84 1.43 -3.49
N PHE A 44 -7.18 1.91 -2.29
CA PHE A 44 -8.57 2.19 -1.91
C PHE A 44 -9.18 3.29 -2.77
N ARG A 45 -8.45 4.38 -3.04
CA ARG A 45 -8.90 5.42 -3.97
C ARG A 45 -9.15 4.87 -5.36
N LEU A 46 -8.28 3.98 -5.85
CA LEU A 46 -8.42 3.37 -7.17
C LEU A 46 -9.68 2.50 -7.25
N VAL A 47 -9.94 1.66 -6.25
CA VAL A 47 -11.17 0.84 -6.16
C VAL A 47 -12.44 1.69 -6.14
N ILE A 48 -12.44 2.81 -5.41
CA ILE A 48 -13.58 3.74 -5.41
C ILE A 48 -13.81 4.31 -6.81
N ILE A 49 -12.75 4.83 -7.44
CA ILE A 49 -12.85 5.44 -8.78
C ILE A 49 -13.35 4.41 -9.80
N GLU A 50 -12.80 3.20 -9.78
CA GLU A 50 -13.22 2.10 -10.64
C GLU A 50 -14.68 1.73 -10.44
N SER A 51 -15.12 1.61 -9.18
CA SER A 51 -16.50 1.26 -8.85
C SER A 51 -17.48 2.33 -9.33
N VAL A 52 -17.17 3.61 -9.07
CA VAL A 52 -17.99 4.74 -9.53
C VAL A 52 -18.01 4.80 -11.05
N MET A 53 -16.86 4.62 -11.70
CA MET A 53 -16.75 4.59 -13.16
C MET A 53 -17.61 3.48 -13.75
N MET A 54 -17.52 2.25 -13.25
CA MET A 54 -18.34 1.14 -13.76
C MET A 54 -19.82 1.34 -13.49
N THR A 55 -20.22 1.80 -12.30
CA THR A 55 -21.63 2.10 -12.00
C THR A 55 -22.19 3.17 -12.93
N THR A 56 -21.45 4.26 -13.15
CA THR A 56 -21.89 5.33 -14.06
C THR A 56 -22.01 4.86 -15.51
N LEU A 57 -21.05 4.05 -16.00
CA LEU A 57 -21.11 3.45 -17.33
C LEU A 57 -22.31 2.51 -17.49
N VAL A 58 -22.61 1.68 -16.49
CA VAL A 58 -23.76 0.77 -16.52
C VAL A 58 -25.08 1.56 -16.54
N ILE A 59 -25.18 2.65 -15.77
CA ILE A 59 -26.34 3.54 -15.81
C ILE A 59 -26.48 4.19 -17.19
N ALA A 60 -25.40 4.76 -17.72
CA ALA A 60 -25.40 5.40 -19.04
C ALA A 60 -25.78 4.41 -20.15
N ALA A 61 -25.27 3.18 -20.09
CA ALA A 61 -25.63 2.11 -21.03
C ALA A 61 -27.12 1.74 -20.92
N GLY A 62 -27.67 1.63 -19.71
CA GLY A 62 -29.10 1.32 -19.54
C GLY A 62 -30.01 2.44 -20.03
N ILE A 63 -29.61 3.71 -19.92
CA ILE A 63 -30.32 4.84 -20.53
C ILE A 63 -30.22 4.78 -22.06
N ALA A 64 -29.03 4.51 -22.60
CA ALA A 64 -28.80 4.43 -24.05
C ALA A 64 -29.57 3.27 -24.71
N LEU A 65 -29.85 2.20 -23.96
CA LEU A 65 -30.60 1.03 -24.40
C LEU A 65 -32.12 1.13 -24.10
N ASP A 66 -32.60 2.27 -23.59
CA ASP A 66 -34.00 2.51 -23.21
C ASP A 66 -34.57 1.41 -22.28
N LEU A 67 -33.70 0.89 -21.40
CA LEU A 67 -34.08 -0.15 -20.46
C LEU A 67 -34.91 0.47 -19.31
N PRO A 68 -35.87 -0.28 -18.76
CA PRO A 68 -36.62 0.17 -17.59
C PRO A 68 -35.66 0.57 -16.48
N MET A 69 -35.82 1.80 -15.95
CA MET A 69 -34.96 2.36 -14.90
C MET A 69 -34.77 1.40 -13.70
N SER A 70 -35.80 0.62 -13.36
CA SER A 70 -35.73 -0.40 -12.31
C SER A 70 -34.70 -1.52 -12.59
N LYS A 71 -34.59 -1.98 -13.83
CA LYS A 71 -33.60 -2.99 -14.23
C LYS A 71 -32.20 -2.39 -14.33
N THR A 72 -32.09 -1.20 -14.92
CA THR A 72 -30.81 -0.48 -15.03
C THR A 72 -30.20 -0.20 -13.66
N LEU A 73 -31.00 0.28 -12.70
CA LEU A 73 -30.53 0.59 -11.36
C LEU A 73 -30.08 -0.65 -10.60
N THR A 74 -30.82 -1.76 -10.73
CA THR A 74 -30.45 -3.04 -10.10
C THR A 74 -29.14 -3.57 -10.69
N GLY A 75 -28.97 -3.52 -12.01
CA GLY A 75 -27.73 -3.92 -12.68
C GLY A 75 -26.54 -3.06 -12.26
N ALA A 76 -26.70 -1.73 -12.27
CA ALA A 76 -25.66 -0.80 -11.86
C ALA A 76 -25.26 -0.97 -10.38
N ALA A 77 -26.24 -1.20 -9.50
CA ALA A 77 -26.00 -1.47 -8.08
C ALA A 77 -25.26 -2.80 -7.88
N THR A 78 -25.67 -3.86 -8.59
CA THR A 78 -25.04 -5.18 -8.50
C THR A 78 -23.58 -5.13 -8.95
N VAL A 79 -23.32 -4.47 -10.09
CA VAL A 79 -21.95 -4.31 -10.62
C VAL A 79 -21.12 -3.43 -9.70
N GLY A 80 -21.66 -2.29 -9.26
CA GLY A 80 -20.96 -1.38 -8.36
C GLY A 80 -20.58 -2.03 -7.03
N ILE A 81 -21.53 -2.70 -6.38
CA ILE A 81 -21.30 -3.41 -5.11
C ILE A 81 -20.32 -4.57 -5.31
N GLY A 82 -20.49 -5.36 -6.37
CA GLY A 82 -19.62 -6.50 -6.66
C GLY A 82 -18.17 -6.07 -6.92
N CYS A 83 -17.97 -5.03 -7.72
CA CYS A 83 -16.65 -4.49 -8.03
C CYS A 83 -15.99 -3.90 -6.76
N PHE A 84 -16.75 -3.16 -5.96
CA PHE A 84 -16.27 -2.59 -4.70
C PHE A 84 -15.87 -3.65 -3.67
N LEU A 85 -16.72 -4.67 -3.45
CA LEU A 85 -16.44 -5.78 -2.54
C LEU A 85 -15.20 -6.57 -2.98
N THR A 86 -15.08 -6.84 -4.28
CA THR A 86 -13.92 -7.54 -4.84
C THR A 86 -12.65 -6.73 -4.65
N GLY A 87 -12.70 -5.42 -4.91
CA GLY A 87 -11.57 -4.51 -4.68
C GLY A 87 -11.15 -4.44 -3.21
N LEU A 88 -12.12 -4.37 -2.28
CA LEU A 88 -11.84 -4.43 -0.84
C LEU A 88 -11.20 -5.76 -0.42
N MET A 89 -11.73 -6.88 -0.92
CA MET A 89 -11.20 -8.20 -0.64
C MET A 89 -9.74 -8.34 -1.11
N LEU A 90 -9.41 -7.81 -2.30
CA LEU A 90 -8.04 -7.80 -2.83
C LEU A 90 -7.09 -6.95 -1.99
N ILE A 91 -7.52 -5.76 -1.55
CA ILE A 91 -6.72 -4.90 -0.67
C ILE A 91 -6.45 -5.62 0.66
N GLY A 92 -7.49 -6.23 1.24
CA GLY A 92 -7.38 -7.01 2.47
C GLY A 92 -6.43 -8.21 2.33
N LEU A 93 -6.58 -9.00 1.25
CA LEU A 93 -5.70 -10.14 0.97
C LEU A 93 -4.26 -9.71 0.77
N THR A 94 -4.02 -8.60 0.07
CA THR A 94 -2.67 -8.08 -0.17
C THR A 94 -2.01 -7.70 1.17
N GLY A 95 -2.73 -6.99 2.04
CA GLY A 95 -2.24 -6.66 3.38
C GLY A 95 -1.99 -7.89 4.25
N ALA A 96 -2.88 -8.88 4.20
CA ALA A 96 -2.73 -10.14 4.92
C ALA A 96 -1.52 -10.95 4.42
N ALA A 97 -1.32 -11.02 3.10
CA ALA A 97 -0.19 -11.70 2.47
C ALA A 97 1.15 -11.06 2.87
N SER A 98 1.24 -9.72 2.85
CA SER A 98 2.44 -9.00 3.30
C SER A 98 2.78 -9.34 4.77
N ARG A 99 1.78 -9.35 5.65
CA ARG A 99 1.97 -9.71 7.07
C ARG A 99 2.35 -11.18 7.25
N LEU A 100 1.78 -12.09 6.46
CA LEU A 100 2.08 -13.52 6.51
C LEU A 100 3.53 -13.78 6.06
N LEU A 101 3.95 -13.17 4.96
CA LEU A 101 5.33 -13.25 4.47
C LEU A 101 6.33 -12.67 5.48
N ALA A 102 5.99 -11.55 6.12
CA ALA A 102 6.82 -10.96 7.18
C ALA A 102 6.96 -11.89 8.40
N LYS A 103 5.89 -12.61 8.79
CA LYS A 103 5.94 -13.62 9.86
C LYS A 103 6.78 -14.84 9.47
N LEU A 104 6.65 -15.33 8.25
CA LEU A 104 7.42 -16.48 7.75
C LEU A 104 8.92 -16.18 7.70
N ARG A 105 9.29 -14.98 7.24
CA ARG A 105 10.69 -14.54 7.21
C ARG A 105 11.33 -14.39 8.60
N ARG A 106 10.53 -14.17 9.65
CA ARG A 106 11.03 -14.06 11.03
C ARG A 106 11.25 -15.45 11.70
N LYS A 107 10.73 -16.52 11.10
CA LYS A 107 10.82 -17.90 11.64
C LYS A 107 11.88 -18.75 10.92
N SER A 108 12.29 -18.35 9.71
CA SER A 108 13.42 -18.95 8.98
C SER A 108 14.74 -18.28 9.36
#